data_AF-A0A0Q4QBM8-F1
#
_entry.id   AF-A0A0Q4QBM8-F1
#
_cell.length_a   1.000
_cell.length_b   1.000
_cell.length_c   1.000
_cell.angle_alpha   90.00
_cell.angle_beta   90.00
_cell.angle_gamma   90.00
#
_symmetry.space_group_name_H-M   'P 1'
#
loop_
_entity.id
_entity.type
_entity.pdbx_description
1 polymer ?
#
loop_
_entity_poly.entity_id
_entity_poly.type
_entity_poly.pdbx_seq_one_letter_code
_entity_poly.pdbx_strand_id
1 'polypeptide(L)' 'MTHIDARGMRCPWPAIRLARALRDGATMVEIEADDPRAAGELTSAASAVGARLEVVREGLFRIER' A
#
# COMPACT_ATOMS: atom_id res chain seq x y z
N MET A 1 -2.71 -13.55 -0.10
CA MET A 1 -2.22 -12.45 0.74
C MET A 1 -0.80 -12.13 0.29
N THR A 2 -0.53 -10.86 -0.03
CA THR A 2 0.76 -10.40 -0.55
C THR A 2 1.40 -9.45 0.46
N HIS A 3 2.68 -9.66 0.79
CA HIS A 3 3.44 -8.72 1.63
C HIS A 3 4.41 -7.90 0.77
N ILE A 4 4.52 -6.60 1.05
CA ILE A 4 5.39 -5.67 0.36
C ILE A 4 6.23 -4.93 1.40
N ASP A 5 7.55 -5.15 1.37
CA ASP A 5 8.49 -4.25 2.06
C ASP A 5 8.86 -3.08 1.14
N ALA A 6 8.44 -1.88 1.50
CA ALA A 6 8.75 -0.62 0.84
C ALA A 6 9.44 0.38 1.79
N ARG A 7 10.02 -0.08 2.90
CA ARG A 7 10.83 0.77 3.78
C ARG A 7 12.09 1.26 3.06
N GLY A 8 12.54 2.46 3.42
CA GLY A 8 13.63 3.16 2.73
C GLY A 8 13.25 3.70 1.34
N MET A 9 12.03 3.43 0.86
CA MET A 9 11.53 3.96 -0.39
C MET A 9 10.77 5.26 -0.14
N ARG A 10 11.04 6.28 -0.96
CA ARG A 10 10.28 7.53 -0.96
C ARG A 10 9.13 7.47 -1.97
N CYS A 11 8.16 8.34 -1.79
CA CYS A 11 7.20 8.69 -2.84
C CYS A 11 7.87 8.77 -4.22
N PRO A 12 7.30 8.13 -5.28
CA PRO A 12 6.00 7.44 -5.33
C PRO A 12 6.08 5.91 -5.19
N TRP A 13 7.23 5.36 -4.82
CA TRP A 13 7.52 3.92 -4.96
C TRP A 13 6.58 2.99 -4.16
N PRO A 14 6.23 3.25 -2.88
CA PRO A 14 5.29 2.40 -2.15
C PRO A 14 3.94 2.26 -2.86
N ALA A 15 3.39 3.38 -3.37
CA ALA A 15 2.13 3.39 -4.09
C ALA A 15 2.19 2.64 -5.42
N ILE A 16 3.29 2.76 -6.18
CA ILE A 16 3.47 2.01 -7.43
C ILE A 16 3.51 0.50 -7.17
N ARG A 17 4.21 0.08 -6.10
CA ARG A 17 4.29 -1.34 -5.72
C ARG A 17 2.94 -1.89 -5.29
N LEU A 18 2.19 -1.14 -4.49
CA LEU A 18 0.81 -1.48 -4.13
C LEU A 18 -0.08 -1.60 -5.37
N ALA A 19 -0.08 -0.58 -6.23
CA ALA A 19 -0.91 -0.55 -7.44
C ALA A 19 -0.60 -1.73 -8.38
N ARG A 20 0.68 -2.12 -8.49
CA ARG A 20 1.07 -3.32 -9.24
C ARG A 20 0.51 -4.59 -8.61
N ALA A 21 0.67 -4.79 -7.30
CA ALA A 21 0.15 -5.98 -6.63
C ALA A 21 -1.37 -6.12 -6.78
N LEU A 22 -2.12 -5.02 -6.64
CA LEU A 22 -3.58 -5.02 -6.83
C LEU A 22 -3.97 -5.28 -8.30
N ARG A 23 -3.19 -4.80 -9.27
CA ARG A 23 -3.39 -5.09 -10.70
C ARG A 23 -3.10 -6.54 -11.03
N ASP A 24 -2.11 -7.13 -10.40
CA ASP A 24 -1.71 -8.54 -10.55
C ASP A 24 -2.68 -9.51 -9.81
N GLY A 25 -3.76 -8.98 -9.22
CA GLY A 25 -4.85 -9.77 -8.65
C GLY A 25 -4.81 -9.96 -7.14
N ALA A 26 -3.91 -9.28 -6.41
CA ALA A 26 -3.94 -9.32 -4.96
C ALA A 26 -5.25 -8.71 -4.42
N THR A 27 -5.97 -9.49 -3.61
CA THR A 27 -7.18 -9.04 -2.89
C THR A 27 -6.88 -8.56 -1.47
N MET A 28 -5.72 -8.95 -0.93
CA MET A 28 -5.23 -8.61 0.39
C MET A 28 -3.72 -8.33 0.31
N VAL A 29 -3.32 -7.11 0.67
CA VAL A 29 -1.92 -6.67 0.69
C VAL A 29 -1.57 -6.09 2.06
N GLU A 30 -0.46 -6.52 2.63
CA GLU A 30 0.20 -5.81 3.73
C GLU A 30 1.45 -5.12 3.19
N ILE A 31 1.61 -3.84 3.48
CA ILE A 31 2.76 -3.05 3.03
C ILE A 31 3.40 -2.30 4.19
N GLU A 32 4.70 -2.48 4.34
CA GLU A 32 5.54 -1.71 5.27
C GLU A 32 6.17 -0.54 4.53
N ALA A 33 5.98 0.68 5.03
CA ALA A 33 6.58 1.90 4.48
C ALA A 33 6.86 2.91 5.59
N ASP A 34 8.03 3.53 5.55
CA ASP A 34 8.52 4.50 6.54
C ASP A 34 8.54 5.95 6.02
N ASP A 35 8.13 6.18 4.76
CA ASP A 35 7.87 7.52 4.25
C ASP A 35 6.66 8.13 4.99
N PRO A 36 6.80 9.30 5.64
CA PRO A 36 5.67 9.98 6.29
C PRO A 36 4.49 10.27 5.36
N ARG A 37 4.71 10.31 4.04
CA ARG A 37 3.67 10.53 3.03
C ARG A 37 2.96 9.23 2.60
N ALA A 38 3.43 8.06 3.04
CA ALA A 38 2.93 6.77 2.60
C ALA A 38 1.42 6.60 2.83
N ALA A 39 0.90 6.99 4.00
CA ALA A 39 -0.52 6.82 4.32
C ALA A 39 -1.44 7.47 3.26
N GLY A 40 -1.14 8.71 2.87
CA GLY A 40 -1.93 9.42 1.86
C GLY A 40 -1.82 8.77 0.49
N GLU A 41 -0.60 8.46 0.04
CA GLU A 41 -0.36 7.93 -1.30
C GLU A 41 -0.89 6.50 -1.49
N LEU A 42 -0.74 5.65 -0.46
CA LEU A 42 -1.30 4.30 -0.45
C LEU A 42 -2.83 4.34 -0.44
N THR A 43 -3.44 5.29 0.29
CA THR A 43 -4.90 5.47 0.29
C THR A 43 -5.41 5.87 -1.10
N SER A 44 -4.71 6.80 -1.78
CA SER A 44 -5.04 7.17 -3.16
C SER A 44 -4.90 6.00 -4.13
N ALA A 45 -3.82 5.22 -4.02
CA ALA A 45 -3.59 4.04 -4.87
C ALA A 45 -4.63 2.93 -4.64
N ALA A 46 -5.01 2.65 -3.38
CA ALA A 46 -6.05 1.68 -3.05
C ALA A 46 -7.42 2.14 -3.56
N SER A 47 -7.81 3.38 -3.29
CA SER A 47 -9.10 3.95 -3.69
C SER A 47 -9.28 3.97 -5.21
N ALA A 48 -8.21 4.20 -5.97
CA ALA A 48 -8.24 4.20 -7.44
C ALA A 48 -8.71 2.86 -8.06
N VAL A 49 -8.65 1.77 -7.30
CA VAL A 49 -9.09 0.44 -7.75
C VAL A 49 -10.23 -0.14 -6.90
N GLY A 50 -10.88 0.70 -6.10
CA GLY A 50 -12.00 0.33 -5.23
C GLY A 50 -11.59 -0.42 -3.95
N ALA A 51 -10.29 -0.49 -3.64
CA ALA A 51 -9.80 -1.12 -2.43
C ALA A 51 -9.84 -0.16 -1.23
N ARG A 52 -9.97 -0.72 -0.03
CA ARG A 52 -9.91 -0.02 1.26
C ARG A 52 -8.55 -0.20 1.89
N LEU A 53 -8.08 0.82 2.58
CA LEU A 53 -6.84 0.80 3.36
C LEU A 53 -7.16 0.93 4.85
N GLU A 54 -6.50 0.13 5.67
CA GLU A 54 -6.46 0.20 7.12
C GLU A 54 -5.02 0.46 7.58
N VAL A 55 -4.83 1.35 8.55
CA VAL A 55 -3.53 1.51 9.24
C VAL A 55 -3.49 0.51 10.39
N VAL A 56 -2.69 -0.55 10.26
CA VAL A 56 -2.58 -1.60 11.29
C VAL A 56 -1.72 -1.12 12.46
N ARG A 57 -0.63 -0.41 12.15
CA ARG A 57 0.24 0.30 13.09
C ARG A 57 1.08 1.32 12.31
N GLU A 58 1.86 2.13 13.01
CA GLU A 58 2.80 3.07 12.37
C GLU A 58 3.68 2.35 11.34
N GLY A 59 3.67 2.85 10.10
CA GLY A 59 4.40 2.30 8.97
C GLY A 59 3.93 0.93 8.44
N LEU A 60 2.82 0.35 8.94
CA LEU A 60 2.21 -0.87 8.38
C LEU A 60 0.76 -0.61 7.97
N PHE A 61 0.48 -0.86 6.69
CA PHE A 61 -0.83 -0.66 6.09
C PHE A 61 -1.37 -1.97 5.55
N ARG A 62 -2.66 -2.22 5.73
CA ARG A 62 -3.39 -3.33 5.13
C ARG A 62 -4.34 -2.81 4.07
N ILE A 63 -4.38 -3.45 2.91
CA ILE A 63 -5.24 -3.10 1.80
C ILE A 63 -6.10 -4.31 1.44
N GLU A 64 -7.42 -4.10 1.38
CA GLU A 64 -8.43 -5.09 1.08
C GLU A 64 -9.30 -4.63 -0.08
N ARG A 65 -9.50 -5.50 -1.08
CA ARG A 65 -10.34 -5.22 -2.24
C ARG A 65 -11.76 -5.76 -2.06
#